data_AF-A0A256ZPN9-F1
#
_entry.id   AF-A0A256ZPN9-F1
#
_cell.length_a   1.000
_cell.length_b   1.000
_cell.length_c   1.000
_cell.angle_alpha   90.00
_cell.angle_beta   90.00
_cell.angle_gamma   90.00
#
_symmetry.space_group_name_H-M   'P 1'
#
loop_
_entity.id
_entity.type
_entity.pdbx_description
1 polymer ?
#
loop_
_entity_poly.entity_id
_entity_poly.type
_entity_poly.pdbx_seq_one_letter_code
_entity_poly.pdbx_strand_id
1 'polypeptide(L)'
;MPEKIIQKSRNFTPNLYFVVPFETKIKFGIKRGCKLQCFFGGVYDVEGNLLQKIDKEIICEVKVRDGRFYVDPKLIQEQNLVGTEYYEIILKKLIKPNGEEVEIYPGEMVEKEIRVTPKKG
;
A
#
# COMPACT_ATOMS: atom_id res chain seq x y z
N MET A 1 -1.45 -3.18 15.42
CA MET A 1 -2.46 -3.17 14.37
C MET A 1 -1.83 -2.43 13.20
N PRO A 2 -2.09 -2.83 11.97
CA PRO A 2 -1.33 -2.34 10.83
C PRO A 2 -1.51 -0.84 10.54
N GLU A 3 -0.60 -0.24 9.76
CA GLU A 3 -0.73 1.16 9.30
C GLU A 3 -1.66 1.24 8.10
N LYS A 4 -2.63 2.14 8.13
CA LYS A 4 -3.54 2.40 7.02
C LYS A 4 -3.12 3.66 6.26
N ILE A 5 -3.03 3.54 4.94
CA ILE A 5 -2.79 4.65 4.02
C ILE A 5 -3.88 4.71 2.95
N ILE A 6 -4.25 5.92 2.51
CA ILE A 6 -5.13 6.12 1.36
C ILE A 6 -4.45 7.07 0.38
N GLN A 7 -3.75 6.49 -0.59
CA GLN A 7 -2.95 7.23 -1.56
C GLN A 7 -3.46 7.07 -2.97
N LYS A 8 -3.32 8.12 -3.77
CA LYS A 8 -3.48 8.03 -5.21
C LYS A 8 -2.41 7.09 -5.77
N SER A 9 -2.81 6.14 -6.61
CA SER A 9 -1.85 5.31 -7.34
C SER A 9 -0.90 6.21 -8.13
N ARG A 10 0.36 5.77 -8.23
CA ARG A 10 1.38 6.44 -9.05
C ARG A 10 1.66 5.57 -10.27
N ASN A 11 2.00 6.23 -11.37
CA ASN A 11 2.23 5.63 -12.68
C ASN A 11 0.95 5.04 -13.32
N PHE A 12 1.11 4.41 -14.47
CA PHE A 12 0.04 3.74 -15.21
C PHE A 12 0.18 2.22 -15.15
N THR A 13 -0.94 1.53 -15.33
CA THR A 13 -1.03 0.08 -15.50
C THR A 13 -0.06 -0.39 -16.60
N PRO A 14 0.70 -1.49 -16.39
CA PRO A 14 0.66 -2.43 -15.26
C PRO A 14 1.68 -2.14 -14.14
N ASN A 15 2.21 -0.91 -14.05
CA ASN A 15 3.32 -0.57 -13.15
C ASN A 15 2.88 0.37 -12.02
N LEU A 16 1.72 0.09 -11.42
CA LEU A 16 1.21 0.86 -10.30
C LEU A 16 2.12 0.70 -9.08
N TYR A 17 2.44 1.82 -8.44
CA TYR A 17 3.21 1.83 -7.21
C TYR A 17 2.68 2.85 -6.21
N PHE A 18 3.06 2.63 -4.97
CA PHE A 18 2.76 3.51 -3.85
C PHE A 18 4.03 3.80 -3.06
N VAL A 19 3.98 4.82 -2.21
CA VAL A 19 5.12 5.25 -1.41
C VAL A 19 4.81 4.95 0.05
N VAL A 20 5.70 4.24 0.73
CA VAL A 20 5.57 4.09 2.17
C VAL A 20 5.74 5.45 2.85
N PRO A 21 4.88 5.83 3.81
CA PRO A 21 5.03 7.08 4.55
C PRO A 21 6.43 7.27 5.13
N PHE A 22 6.91 8.51 5.07
CA PHE A 22 8.31 8.84 5.37
C PHE A 22 8.76 8.35 6.75
N GLU A 23 7.93 8.57 7.78
CA GLU A 23 8.21 8.14 9.15
C GLU A 23 8.29 6.62 9.28
N THR A 24 7.38 5.89 8.63
CA THR A 24 7.38 4.42 8.62
C THR A 24 8.64 3.89 7.93
N LYS A 25 9.03 4.51 6.81
CA LYS A 25 10.27 4.16 6.11
C LYS A 25 11.49 4.28 7.02
N ILE A 26 11.62 5.38 7.76
CA ILE A 26 12.75 5.59 8.68
C ILE A 26 12.68 4.62 9.85
N LYS A 27 11.53 4.54 10.53
CA LYS A 27 11.34 3.74 11.74
C LYS A 27 11.66 2.26 11.54
N PHE A 28 11.22 1.70 10.40
CA PHE A 28 11.40 0.27 10.10
C PHE A 28 12.56 -0.01 9.14
N GLY A 29 13.31 1.02 8.71
CA GLY A 29 14.47 0.87 7.83
C GLY A 29 14.13 0.29 6.46
N ILE A 30 12.99 0.69 5.89
CA ILE A 30 12.48 0.14 4.63
C ILE A 30 13.37 0.59 3.48
N LYS A 31 13.93 -0.37 2.75
CA LYS A 31 14.89 -0.15 1.67
C LYS A 31 14.66 -1.11 0.50
N ARG A 32 15.40 -0.90 -0.59
CA ARG A 32 15.37 -1.77 -1.76
C ARG A 32 15.64 -3.23 -1.37
N GLY A 33 14.86 -4.16 -1.92
CA GLY A 33 14.93 -5.59 -1.65
C GLY A 33 14.09 -6.05 -0.45
N CYS A 34 13.54 -5.12 0.33
CA CYS A 34 12.48 -5.44 1.28
C CYS A 34 11.20 -5.83 0.54
N LYS A 35 10.38 -6.65 1.19
CA LYS A 35 9.01 -6.93 0.79
C LYS A 35 8.04 -6.44 1.86
N LEU A 36 6.90 -5.91 1.45
CA LEU A 36 5.85 -5.43 2.33
C LEU A 36 4.64 -6.32 2.15
N GLN A 37 4.19 -6.95 3.22
CA GLN A 37 2.91 -7.60 3.26
C GLN A 37 1.84 -6.53 3.51
N CYS A 38 1.00 -6.33 2.50
CA CYS A 38 -0.01 -5.29 2.46
C CYS A 38 -1.38 -5.93 2.24
N PHE A 39 -2.42 -5.33 2.82
CA PHE A 39 -3.80 -5.64 2.47
C PHE A 39 -4.40 -4.46 1.71
N PHE A 40 -4.96 -4.73 0.53
CA PHE A 40 -5.67 -3.76 -0.29
C PHE A 40 -7.16 -3.91 0.01
N GLY A 41 -7.75 -2.87 0.61
CA GLY A 41 -9.16 -2.85 1.01
C GLY A 41 -10.06 -2.41 -0.13
N GLY A 42 -10.01 -1.13 -0.49
CA GLY A 42 -10.88 -0.53 -1.50
C GLY A 42 -10.19 0.50 -2.40
N VAL A 43 -10.85 0.77 -3.52
CA VAL A 43 -10.51 1.80 -4.49
C VAL A 43 -11.56 2.90 -4.42
N TYR A 44 -11.10 4.15 -4.37
CA TYR A 44 -11.93 5.33 -4.19
C TYR A 44 -11.65 6.36 -5.28
N ASP A 45 -12.66 7.14 -5.63
CA ASP A 45 -12.48 8.34 -6.43
C ASP A 45 -11.92 9.51 -5.61
N VAL A 46 -11.81 10.69 -6.23
CA VAL A 46 -11.32 11.91 -5.56
C VAL A 46 -12.28 12.46 -4.50
N GLU A 47 -13.56 12.10 -4.58
CA GLU A 47 -14.60 12.53 -3.64
C GLU A 47 -14.74 11.58 -2.45
N GLY A 48 -14.07 10.42 -2.48
CA GLY A 48 -14.15 9.39 -1.45
C GLY A 48 -15.30 8.42 -1.63
N ASN A 49 -15.92 8.38 -2.82
CA ASN A 49 -16.88 7.33 -3.15
C ASN A 49 -16.11 6.03 -3.44
N LEU A 50 -16.61 4.92 -2.89
CA LEU A 50 -16.04 3.59 -3.14
C LEU A 50 -16.38 3.15 -4.57
N LEU A 51 -15.36 2.95 -5.39
CA LEU A 51 -15.50 2.44 -6.76
C LEU A 51 -15.49 0.91 -6.80
N GLN A 52 -14.60 0.29 -6.01
CA GLN A 52 -14.40 -1.15 -6.01
C GLN A 52 -13.82 -1.63 -4.68
N LYS A 53 -14.25 -2.82 -4.22
CA LYS A 53 -13.58 -3.55 -3.14
C LYS A 53 -12.55 -4.51 -3.72
N ILE A 54 -11.37 -4.55 -3.12
CA ILE A 54 -10.29 -5.47 -3.48
C ILE A 54 -10.20 -6.61 -2.46
N ASP A 55 -10.21 -6.28 -1.16
CA ASP A 55 -10.13 -7.21 -0.03
C ASP A 55 -9.08 -8.34 -0.20
N LYS A 56 -7.89 -8.00 -0.70
CA LYS A 56 -6.80 -8.96 -0.95
C LYS A 56 -5.52 -8.60 -0.21
N GLU A 57 -4.87 -9.64 0.30
CA GLU A 57 -3.54 -9.55 0.87
C GLU A 57 -2.48 -9.91 -0.17
N ILE A 58 -1.47 -9.05 -0.31
CA ILE A 58 -0.39 -9.23 -1.28
C ILE A 58 0.97 -8.88 -0.68
N ILE A 59 2.01 -9.44 -1.28
CA ILE A 59 3.40 -9.12 -0.95
C ILE A 59 3.93 -8.20 -2.06
N CYS A 60 4.18 -6.94 -1.70
CA CYS A 60 4.73 -5.93 -2.61
C CYS A 60 6.24 -5.83 -2.45
N GLU A 61 6.98 -5.83 -3.55
CA GLU A 61 8.44 -5.64 -3.51
C GLU A 61 8.81 -4.15 -3.53
N VAL A 62 9.74 -3.75 -2.67
CA VAL A 62 10.36 -2.43 -2.68
C VAL A 62 11.52 -2.44 -3.69
N LYS A 63 11.26 -1.97 -4.90
CA LYS A 63 12.22 -2.11 -6.03
C LYS A 63 13.22 -0.95 -6.16
N VAL A 64 12.87 0.25 -5.70
CA VAL A 64 13.66 1.47 -5.94
C VAL A 64 14.14 2.08 -4.63
N ARG A 65 15.27 2.81 -4.66
CA ARG A 65 15.67 3.72 -3.58
C ARG A 65 14.55 4.76 -3.48
N ASP A 66 13.77 4.73 -2.39
CA ASP A 66 12.80 5.77 -1.96
C ASP A 66 11.68 5.18 -1.07
N GLY A 67 11.54 3.85 -1.00
CA GLY A 67 10.40 3.20 -0.33
C GLY A 67 9.18 3.06 -1.22
N ARG A 68 9.38 3.03 -2.55
CA ARG A 68 8.34 2.73 -3.52
C ARG A 68 8.09 1.23 -3.57
N PHE A 69 6.85 0.81 -3.34
CA PHE A 69 6.45 -0.58 -3.47
C PHE A 69 5.46 -0.73 -4.62
N TYR A 70 5.67 -1.77 -5.43
CA TYR A 70 4.92 -2.01 -6.65
C TYR A 70 3.88 -3.09 -6.40
N VAL A 71 2.68 -2.87 -6.92
CA VAL A 71 1.61 -3.87 -6.92
C VAL A 71 1.97 -4.98 -7.91
N ASP A 72 1.59 -6.21 -7.60
CA ASP A 72 1.75 -7.33 -8.53
C ASP A 72 0.96 -7.05 -9.84
N PRO A 73 1.61 -7.06 -11.02
CA PRO A 73 0.94 -6.88 -12.31
C PRO A 73 -0.24 -7.83 -12.52
N LYS A 74 -0.20 -9.05 -11.97
CA LYS A 74 -1.31 -10.01 -12.05
C LYS A 74 -2.54 -9.48 -11.33
N LEU A 75 -2.36 -8.91 -10.13
CA LEU A 75 -3.48 -8.31 -9.40
C LEU A 75 -4.06 -7.12 -10.17
N ILE A 76 -3.20 -6.27 -10.72
CA ILE A 76 -3.63 -5.12 -11.51
C ILE A 76 -4.52 -5.57 -12.69
N GLN A 77 -4.12 -6.64 -13.38
CA GLN A 77 -4.90 -7.20 -14.50
C GLN A 77 -6.20 -7.86 -14.02
N GLU A 78 -6.14 -8.72 -12.99
CA GLU A 78 -7.31 -9.43 -12.45
C GLU A 78 -8.39 -8.50 -11.92
N GLN A 79 -7.99 -7.37 -11.35
CA GLN A 79 -8.88 -6.41 -10.70
C GLN A 79 -9.12 -5.15 -11.55
N ASN A 80 -8.55 -5.09 -12.76
CA ASN A 80 -8.61 -3.94 -13.66
C ASN A 80 -8.25 -2.60 -12.99
N LEU A 81 -7.18 -2.61 -12.17
CA LEU A 81 -6.76 -1.43 -11.40
C LEU A 81 -6.13 -0.37 -12.31
N VAL A 82 -6.34 0.91 -12.00
CA VAL A 82 -5.85 2.04 -12.82
C VAL A 82 -5.05 3.10 -12.04
N GLY A 83 -4.30 3.91 -12.78
CA GLY A 83 -3.35 4.91 -12.25
C GLY A 83 -3.96 6.23 -11.73
N THR A 84 -5.28 6.34 -11.75
CA THR A 84 -5.99 7.62 -11.50
C THR A 84 -6.74 7.68 -10.18
N GLU A 85 -6.87 6.56 -9.48
CA GLU A 85 -7.73 6.39 -8.31
C GLU A 85 -6.94 6.38 -7.00
N TYR A 86 -7.65 6.44 -5.88
CA TYR A 86 -7.11 6.32 -4.53
C TYR A 86 -7.30 4.91 -4.01
N TYR A 87 -6.28 4.37 -3.36
CA TYR A 87 -6.25 2.99 -2.88
C TYR A 87 -6.08 2.99 -1.38
N GLU A 88 -6.96 2.27 -0.69
CA GLU A 88 -6.77 1.94 0.73
C GLU A 88 -5.85 0.74 0.86
N ILE A 89 -4.73 0.98 1.51
CA ILE A 89 -3.66 0.00 1.71
C ILE A 89 -3.34 -0.06 3.19
N ILE A 90 -3.30 -1.28 3.70
CA ILE A 90 -3.00 -1.57 5.09
C ILE A 90 -1.64 -2.28 5.12
N LEU A 91 -0.60 -1.58 5.57
CA LEU A 91 0.76 -2.09 5.72
C LEU A 91 0.85 -2.92 7.00
N LYS A 92 1.02 -4.24 6.86
CA LYS A 92 1.02 -5.17 8.00
C LYS A 92 2.41 -5.52 8.49
N LYS A 93 3.27 -5.95 7.58
CA LYS A 93 4.57 -6.54 7.93
C LYS A 93 5.62 -6.20 6.89
N LEU A 94 6.83 -5.94 7.36
CA LEU A 94 8.03 -5.81 6.57
C LEU A 94 8.82 -7.11 6.61
N ILE A 95 9.19 -7.63 5.45
CA ILE A 95 10.09 -8.77 5.29
C ILE A 95 11.40 -8.21 4.73
N LYS A 96 12.47 -8.29 5.52
CA LYS A 96 13.80 -7.79 5.14
C LYS A 96 14.52 -8.78 4.20
N PRO A 97 15.57 -8.34 3.48
CA PRO A 97 16.33 -9.22 2.58
C PRO A 97 16.99 -10.43 3.28
N ASN A 98 17.27 -10.34 4.58
CA ASN A 98 17.79 -11.43 5.40
C ASN A 98 16.69 -12.42 5.88
N GLY A 99 15.43 -12.23 5.47
CA GLY A 99 14.29 -13.04 5.89
C GLY A 99 13.69 -12.63 7.23
N GLU A 100 14.24 -11.61 7.91
CA GLU A 100 13.68 -11.10 9.16
C GLU A 100 12.32 -10.43 8.91
N GLU A 101 11.32 -10.83 9.69
CA GLU A 101 9.97 -10.32 9.64
C GLU A 101 9.71 -9.33 10.78
N VAL A 102 9.20 -8.14 10.45
CA VAL A 102 8.94 -7.06 11.40
C VAL A 102 7.50 -6.57 11.22
N GLU A 103 6.70 -6.61 12.28
CA GLU A 103 5.36 -6.04 12.25
C GLU A 103 5.39 -4.51 12.20
N ILE A 104 4.54 -3.94 11.36
CA ILE A 104 4.39 -2.49 11.21
C ILE A 104 3.31 -2.04 12.22
N TYR A 105 3.77 -1.35 13.27
CA TYR A 105 2.98 -0.89 14.44
C TYR A 105 2.20 -2.01 15.14
N PRO A 106 2.86 -2.95 15.82
CA PRO A 106 2.14 -3.95 16.63
C PRO A 106 1.21 -3.23 17.64
N GLY A 107 -0.01 -3.75 17.86
CA GLY A 107 -0.98 -3.18 18.81
C GLY A 107 -1.84 -1.97 18.37
N GLU A 108 -1.41 -1.07 17.47
CA GLU A 108 -2.13 0.21 17.20
C GLU A 108 -2.42 0.49 15.73
N MET A 109 -3.67 0.77 15.32
CA MET A 109 -3.96 1.18 13.93
C MET A 109 -3.53 2.63 13.75
N VAL A 110 -2.53 2.84 12.89
CA VAL A 110 -1.99 4.17 12.61
C VAL A 110 -2.47 4.60 11.22
N GLU A 111 -3.29 5.64 11.15
CA GLU A 111 -3.73 6.22 9.88
C GLU A 111 -2.73 7.29 9.42
N LYS A 112 -2.08 7.08 8.27
CA LYS A 112 -1.14 8.04 7.69
C LYS A 112 -1.48 8.32 6.23
N GLU A 113 -1.31 9.58 5.84
CA GLU A 113 -1.55 10.03 4.46
C GLU A 113 -2.95 9.65 3.92
N ILE A 114 -4.01 9.96 4.67
CA ILE A 114 -5.38 9.89 4.15
C ILE A 114 -5.63 11.13 3.30
N ARG A 115 -5.49 10.99 1.98
CA ARG A 115 -5.75 12.08 1.03
C ARG A 115 -7.22 12.25 0.69
N VAL A 116 -7.96 11.15 0.80
CA VAL A 116 -9.39 11.07 0.55
C VAL A 116 -9.99 10.27 1.70
N THR A 117 -11.05 10.80 2.30
CA THR A 117 -11.75 10.12 3.38
C THR A 117 -12.88 9.28 2.77
N PRO A 118 -12.90 7.95 2.97
CA PRO A 118 -14.00 7.11 2.51
C PRO A 118 -15.33 7.62 3.06
N LYS A 119 -16.30 7.87 2.18
CA LYS A 119 -17.68 8.10 2.63
C LYS A 119 -18.18 6.79 3.24
N LYS A 120 -18.69 6.86 4.47
CA LYS A 120 -19.38 5.71 5.07
C LYS A 120 -20.56 5.36 4.16
N GLY A 121 -20.50 4.18 3.54
CA GLY A 121 -21.65 3.54 2.90
C GLY A 121 -22.62 3.01 3.94
#